data_AF-R1EIM0-F1
#
_entry.id   AF-R1EIM0-F1
#
_cell.length_a   1.000
_cell.length_b   1.000
_cell.length_c   1.000
_cell.angle_alpha   90.00
_cell.angle_beta   90.00
_cell.angle_gamma   90.00
#
_symmetry.space_group_name_H-M   'P 1'
#
loop_
_entity.id
_entity.type
_entity.pdbx_description
1 polymer ?
#
loop_
_entity_poly.entity_id
_entity_poly.type
_entity_poly.pdbx_seq_one_letter_code
_entity_poly.pdbx_strand_id
1 'polypeptide(L)'
;MTRNPITSYAEFSVPFPAEREIWLAPSPSAWRAVHLSKVRAPDPVYNSLRDMLMKPDRLNLLSGDADFTFATSIFVHGIGALVWDHRKLASITPDHPDDPTAQLWLQTRRQDLERLLSAVLARTPRPPAVLTLLASFLQLALHASLDDLQRFVVSDNHSPRLAAWHPTRAARAAAWHAAQVLRAARAVPPYQLRGFDSVCVYHAALALWVYGKLLPPACGAAEPEIRLDGPPGPETEAWVAQV
;
A
#
# COMPACT_ATOMS: atom_id res chain seq x y z
N MET A 1 1.39 -15.77 4.80
CA MET A 1 0.28 -15.76 3.84
C MET A 1 0.86 -16.15 2.49
N THR A 2 0.53 -17.30 1.93
CA THR A 2 1.13 -17.80 0.66
C THR A 2 0.09 -18.27 -0.34
N ARG A 3 -1.19 -17.95 -0.11
CA ARG A 3 -2.27 -18.38 -0.99
C ARG A 3 -2.29 -17.50 -2.23
N ASN A 4 -2.27 -18.13 -3.40
CA ASN A 4 -2.46 -17.42 -4.67
C ASN A 4 -3.87 -16.81 -4.74
N PRO A 5 -4.00 -15.61 -5.32
CA PRO A 5 -5.31 -15.01 -5.54
C PRO A 5 -6.14 -15.89 -6.49
N ILE A 6 -7.46 -15.89 -6.30
CA ILE A 6 -8.40 -16.67 -7.11
C ILE A 6 -8.52 -16.08 -8.53
N THR A 7 -8.30 -14.77 -8.68
CA THR A 7 -8.42 -14.04 -9.94
C THR A 7 -7.17 -13.19 -10.13
N SER A 8 -6.61 -13.19 -11.34
CA SER A 8 -5.46 -12.34 -11.67
C SER A 8 -5.89 -10.89 -11.89
N TYR A 9 -5.08 -9.93 -11.46
CA TYR A 9 -5.31 -8.50 -11.76
C TYR A 9 -5.32 -8.22 -13.28
N ALA A 10 -4.71 -9.10 -14.08
CA ALA A 10 -4.68 -8.99 -15.55
C ALA A 10 -6.02 -9.37 -16.23
N GLU A 11 -6.92 -10.03 -15.51
CA GLU A 11 -8.26 -10.41 -16.01
C GLU A 11 -9.27 -9.26 -15.87
N PHE A 12 -8.96 -8.21 -15.10
CA PHE A 12 -9.84 -7.06 -14.90
C PHE A 12 -9.76 -6.09 -16.09
N SER A 13 -10.36 -6.48 -17.21
CA SER A 13 -10.49 -5.71 -18.44
C SER A 13 -11.80 -4.92 -18.56
N VAL A 14 -12.66 -4.98 -17.53
CA VAL A 14 -13.91 -4.23 -17.47
C VAL A 14 -13.67 -2.78 -17.04
N PRO A 15 -14.50 -1.81 -17.49
CA PRO A 15 -14.36 -0.42 -17.08
C PRO A 15 -14.63 -0.23 -15.59
N PHE A 16 -14.11 0.87 -15.03
CA PHE A 16 -14.41 1.22 -13.64
C PHE A 16 -15.90 1.48 -13.42
N PRO A 17 -16.38 1.26 -12.18
CA PRO A 17 -17.77 1.51 -11.83
C PRO A 17 -18.16 2.96 -12.05
N ALA A 18 -19.38 3.14 -12.57
CA ALA A 18 -19.99 4.46 -12.71
C ALA A 18 -20.22 5.11 -11.33
N GLU A 19 -20.39 6.43 -11.31
CA GLU A 19 -20.66 7.19 -10.09
C GLU A 19 -21.85 6.64 -9.29
N ARG A 20 -21.74 6.74 -7.96
CA ARG A 20 -22.74 6.24 -7.02
C ARG A 20 -24.15 6.81 -7.26
N GLU A 21 -24.27 8.05 -7.70
CA GLU A 21 -25.57 8.69 -7.98
C GLU A 21 -26.33 7.97 -9.10
N ILE A 22 -25.62 7.46 -10.10
CA ILE A 22 -26.21 6.70 -11.21
C ILE A 22 -26.75 5.37 -10.66
N TRP A 23 -25.98 4.69 -9.81
CA TRP A 23 -26.39 3.41 -9.21
C TRP A 23 -27.54 3.53 -8.22
N LEU A 24 -27.64 4.64 -7.50
CA LEU A 24 -28.65 4.86 -6.46
C LEU A 24 -29.87 5.67 -6.93
N ALA A 25 -30.00 5.90 -8.25
CA ALA A 25 -31.12 6.65 -8.78
C ALA A 25 -32.47 5.95 -8.46
N PRO A 26 -33.45 6.65 -7.86
CA PRO A 26 -34.67 6.03 -7.35
C PRO A 26 -35.68 5.63 -8.43
N SER A 27 -35.50 6.11 -9.66
CA SER A 27 -36.36 5.81 -10.80
C SER A 27 -35.58 5.88 -12.12
N PRO A 28 -36.08 5.23 -13.19
CA PRO A 28 -35.46 5.30 -14.52
C PRO A 28 -35.32 6.73 -15.05
N SER A 29 -36.29 7.61 -14.76
CA SER A 29 -36.25 9.02 -15.17
C SER A 29 -35.15 9.79 -14.43
N ALA A 30 -34.99 9.54 -13.12
CA ALA A 30 -33.93 10.14 -12.33
C ALA A 30 -32.55 9.64 -12.79
N TRP A 31 -32.41 8.34 -13.06
CA TRP A 31 -31.20 7.77 -13.64
C TRP A 31 -30.83 8.46 -14.95
N ARG A 32 -31.81 8.61 -15.87
CA ARG A 32 -31.60 9.25 -17.17
C ARG A 32 -31.19 10.71 -17.02
N ALA A 33 -31.81 11.45 -16.09
CA ALA A 33 -31.46 12.84 -15.83
C ALA A 33 -30.01 12.98 -15.33
N VAL A 34 -29.60 12.16 -14.35
CA VAL A 34 -28.23 12.12 -13.84
C VAL A 34 -27.27 11.73 -14.96
N HIS A 35 -27.57 10.66 -15.69
CA HIS A 35 -26.74 10.15 -16.79
C HIS A 35 -26.50 11.19 -17.89
N LEU A 36 -27.53 11.96 -18.26
CA LEU A 36 -27.42 13.02 -19.29
C LEU A 36 -26.77 14.30 -18.77
N SER A 37 -26.79 14.55 -17.45
CA SER A 37 -26.15 15.74 -16.86
C SER A 37 -24.62 15.66 -16.79
N LYS A 38 -24.05 14.45 -16.90
CA LYS A 38 -22.60 14.26 -16.79
C LYS A 38 -21.94 14.55 -18.13
N VAL A 39 -20.89 15.38 -18.10
CA VAL A 39 -20.08 15.69 -19.29
C VAL A 39 -19.24 14.46 -19.63
N ARG A 40 -19.48 13.86 -20.79
CA ARG A 40 -18.66 12.79 -21.32
C ARG A 40 -17.55 13.33 -22.18
N ALA A 41 -16.39 12.68 -22.11
CA ALA A 41 -15.41 12.82 -23.16
C ALA A 41 -16.03 12.34 -24.49
N PRO A 42 -15.77 13.02 -25.63
CA PRO A 42 -16.30 12.61 -26.94
C PRO A 42 -15.91 11.19 -27.35
N ASP A 43 -14.81 10.68 -26.78
CA ASP A 43 -14.34 9.31 -26.91
C ASP A 43 -13.95 8.79 -25.51
N PRO A 44 -14.88 8.16 -24.76
CA PRO A 44 -14.59 7.69 -23.42
C PRO A 44 -13.60 6.53 -23.52
N VAL A 45 -12.34 6.81 -23.20
CA VAL A 45 -11.33 5.76 -23.01
C VAL A 45 -11.81 4.92 -21.84
N TYR A 46 -12.39 3.75 -22.14
CA TYR A 46 -12.75 2.77 -21.12
C TYR A 46 -11.48 2.28 -20.45
N ASN A 47 -11.15 2.91 -19.32
CA ASN A 47 -10.02 2.51 -18.51
C ASN A 47 -10.45 1.32 -17.67
N SER A 48 -9.82 0.16 -17.91
CA SER A 48 -9.89 -0.97 -17.00
C SER A 48 -8.81 -0.90 -15.92
N LEU A 49 -8.90 -1.75 -14.90
CA LEU A 49 -7.82 -1.89 -13.92
C LEU A 49 -6.51 -2.29 -14.61
N ARG A 50 -6.57 -3.23 -15.56
CA ARG A 50 -5.41 -3.66 -16.35
C ARG A 50 -4.76 -2.46 -17.08
N ASP A 51 -5.58 -1.64 -17.72
CA ASP A 51 -5.12 -0.45 -18.44
C ASP A 51 -4.44 0.57 -17.51
N MET A 52 -5.00 0.79 -16.33
CA MET A 52 -4.44 1.71 -15.34
C MET A 52 -3.15 1.17 -14.72
N LEU A 53 -3.04 -0.14 -14.48
CA LEU A 53 -1.79 -0.75 -14.00
C LEU A 53 -0.67 -0.67 -15.05
N MET A 54 -1.00 -0.70 -16.35
CA MET A 54 -0.03 -0.48 -17.43
C MET A 54 0.32 1.00 -17.60
N LYS A 55 -0.67 1.90 -17.47
CA LYS A 55 -0.51 3.34 -17.68
C LYS A 55 -1.19 4.11 -16.54
N PRO A 56 -0.49 4.33 -15.42
CA PRO A 56 -1.03 4.98 -14.22
C PRO A 56 -1.60 6.38 -14.48
N ASP A 57 -1.08 7.09 -15.48
CA ASP A 57 -1.54 8.43 -15.85
C ASP A 57 -2.99 8.47 -16.33
N ARG A 58 -3.53 7.32 -16.75
CA ARG A 58 -4.93 7.17 -17.13
C ARG A 58 -5.91 7.41 -15.98
N LEU A 59 -5.46 7.38 -14.72
CA LEU A 59 -6.30 7.76 -13.57
C LEU A 59 -6.81 9.21 -13.70
N ASN A 60 -6.02 10.13 -14.28
CA ASN A 60 -6.44 11.52 -14.50
C ASN A 60 -7.39 11.68 -15.70
N LEU A 61 -7.51 10.66 -16.54
CA LEU A 61 -8.32 10.65 -17.75
C LEU A 61 -9.66 9.94 -17.52
N LEU A 62 -9.98 9.58 -16.27
CA LEU A 62 -11.28 9.03 -15.94
C LEU A 62 -12.36 10.06 -16.28
N SER A 63 -13.36 9.60 -17.02
CA SER A 63 -14.50 10.41 -17.43
C SER A 63 -15.36 10.78 -16.22
N GLY A 64 -16.10 11.89 -16.32
CA GLY A 64 -16.97 12.39 -15.25
C GLY A 64 -18.17 11.49 -14.92
N ASP A 65 -18.31 10.33 -15.56
CA ASP A 65 -19.29 9.31 -15.22
C ASP A 65 -18.72 8.16 -14.38
N ALA A 66 -17.40 8.11 -14.14
CA ALA A 66 -16.75 7.11 -13.29
C ALA A 66 -16.63 7.58 -11.83
N ASP A 67 -16.81 6.67 -10.87
CA ASP A 67 -16.55 6.98 -9.45
C ASP A 67 -15.04 7.07 -9.20
N PHE A 68 -14.49 8.29 -9.17
CA PHE A 68 -13.06 8.51 -8.98
C PHE A 68 -12.53 7.93 -7.65
N THR A 69 -13.32 8.02 -6.57
CA THR A 69 -12.90 7.53 -5.25
C THR A 69 -12.79 6.01 -5.27
N PHE A 70 -13.81 5.36 -5.84
CA PHE A 70 -13.84 3.90 -5.94
C PHE A 70 -12.81 3.39 -6.94
N ALA A 71 -12.63 4.05 -8.08
CA ALA A 71 -11.62 3.71 -9.07
C ALA A 71 -10.19 3.82 -8.50
N THR A 72 -9.90 4.88 -7.73
CA THR A 72 -8.62 5.04 -7.03
C THR A 72 -8.41 3.92 -6.02
N SER A 73 -9.44 3.55 -5.25
CA SER A 73 -9.38 2.42 -4.32
C SER A 73 -9.08 1.09 -5.04
N ILE A 74 -9.81 0.78 -6.11
CA ILE A 74 -9.57 -0.41 -6.94
C ILE A 74 -8.14 -0.41 -7.49
N PHE A 75 -7.65 0.75 -7.92
CA PHE A 75 -6.28 0.88 -8.43
C PHE A 75 -5.22 0.56 -7.37
N VAL A 76 -5.37 1.09 -6.15
CA VAL A 76 -4.45 0.78 -5.03
C VAL A 76 -4.51 -0.72 -4.69
N HIS A 77 -5.68 -1.36 -4.72
CA HIS A 77 -5.78 -2.82 -4.56
C HIS A 77 -5.06 -3.58 -5.68
N GLY A 78 -5.16 -3.12 -6.92
CA GLY A 78 -4.41 -3.65 -8.04
C GLY A 78 -2.89 -3.53 -7.86
N ILE A 79 -2.41 -2.38 -7.36
CA ILE A 79 -1.01 -2.22 -6.96
C ILE A 79 -0.66 -3.21 -5.84
N GLY A 80 -1.56 -3.46 -4.89
CA GLY A 80 -1.39 -4.48 -3.85
C GLY A 80 -1.15 -5.88 -4.40
N ALA A 81 -1.80 -6.27 -5.50
CA ALA A 81 -1.50 -7.53 -6.19
C ALA A 81 -0.08 -7.56 -6.77
N LEU A 82 0.40 -6.43 -7.32
CA LEU A 82 1.78 -6.31 -7.81
C LEU A 82 2.82 -6.37 -6.68
N VAL A 83 2.51 -5.76 -5.52
CA VAL A 83 3.32 -5.85 -4.29
C VAL A 83 3.41 -7.31 -3.84
N TRP A 84 2.31 -8.04 -3.91
CA TRP A 84 2.26 -9.45 -3.57
C TRP A 84 3.15 -10.32 -4.46
N ASP A 85 3.07 -10.11 -5.78
CA ASP A 85 3.91 -10.84 -6.74
C ASP A 85 5.39 -10.51 -6.57
N HIS A 86 5.71 -9.22 -6.37
CA HIS A 86 7.07 -8.80 -6.02
C HIS A 86 7.56 -9.51 -4.75
N ARG A 87 6.71 -9.63 -3.73
CA ARG A 87 7.07 -10.29 -2.46
C ARG A 87 7.27 -11.79 -2.60
N LYS A 88 6.43 -12.48 -3.38
CA LYS A 88 6.62 -13.90 -3.70
C LYS A 88 7.93 -14.14 -4.43
N LEU A 89 8.29 -13.27 -5.38
CA LEU A 89 9.55 -13.42 -6.11
C LEU A 89 10.75 -13.12 -5.20
N ALA A 90 10.68 -12.05 -4.40
CA ALA A 90 11.71 -11.72 -3.41
C ALA A 90 11.92 -12.80 -2.34
N SER A 91 10.94 -13.67 -2.07
CA SER A 91 11.08 -14.72 -1.04
C SER A 91 11.85 -15.94 -1.54
N ILE A 92 11.89 -16.17 -2.86
CA ILE A 92 12.60 -17.29 -3.49
C ILE A 92 13.94 -16.86 -4.09
N THR A 93 14.16 -15.56 -4.33
CA THR A 93 15.46 -15.03 -4.71
C THR A 93 16.34 -14.94 -3.47
N PRO A 94 17.43 -15.71 -3.38
CA PRO A 94 18.33 -15.62 -2.24
C PRO A 94 19.05 -14.27 -2.24
N ASP A 95 19.35 -13.74 -1.05
CA ASP A 95 20.28 -12.61 -0.86
C ASP A 95 21.74 -13.08 -1.10
N HIS A 96 21.99 -13.84 -2.17
CA HIS A 96 23.32 -14.29 -2.56
C HIS A 96 23.88 -13.36 -3.65
N PRO A 97 25.16 -12.92 -3.56
CA PRO A 97 25.80 -12.08 -4.58
C PRO A 97 25.87 -12.69 -5.99
N ASP A 98 25.47 -13.95 -6.16
CA ASP A 98 25.69 -14.72 -7.40
C ASP A 98 24.71 -14.33 -8.53
N ASP A 99 23.63 -13.60 -8.23
CA ASP A 99 22.72 -13.06 -9.24
C ASP A 99 22.40 -11.56 -9.01
N PRO A 100 23.35 -10.66 -9.36
CA PRO A 100 23.15 -9.22 -9.21
C PRO A 100 22.02 -8.70 -10.11
N THR A 101 21.72 -9.39 -11.21
CA THR A 101 20.67 -8.98 -12.15
C THR A 101 19.28 -9.15 -11.54
N ALA A 102 19.02 -10.31 -10.93
CA ALA A 102 17.74 -10.54 -10.23
C ALA A 102 17.55 -9.57 -9.06
N GLN A 103 18.62 -9.29 -8.30
CA GLN A 103 18.57 -8.32 -7.19
C GLN A 103 18.26 -6.90 -7.69
N LEU A 104 18.95 -6.44 -8.74
CA LEU A 104 18.71 -5.12 -9.32
C LEU A 104 17.27 -5.00 -9.86
N TRP A 105 16.77 -6.04 -10.52
CA TRP A 105 15.40 -6.08 -11.01
C TRP A 105 14.39 -5.98 -9.86
N LEU A 106 14.58 -6.74 -8.78
CA LEU A 106 13.72 -6.67 -7.59
C LEU A 106 13.75 -5.27 -6.96
N GLN A 107 14.94 -4.68 -6.81
CA GLN A 107 15.08 -3.33 -6.25
C GLN A 107 14.39 -2.28 -7.11
N THR A 108 14.56 -2.36 -8.43
CA THR A 108 13.92 -1.45 -9.40
C THR A 108 12.39 -1.59 -9.32
N ARG A 109 11.90 -2.84 -9.34
CA ARG A 109 10.47 -3.13 -9.25
C ARG A 109 9.86 -2.61 -7.95
N ARG A 110 10.58 -2.74 -6.82
CA ARG A 110 10.16 -2.18 -5.54
C ARG A 110 10.04 -0.65 -5.61
N GLN A 111 11.08 0.03 -6.08
CA GLN A 111 11.09 1.50 -6.20
C GLN A 111 9.96 2.01 -7.09
N ASP A 112 9.65 1.32 -8.18
CA ASP A 112 8.53 1.68 -9.05
C ASP A 112 7.19 1.58 -8.30
N LEU A 113 6.97 0.50 -7.54
CA LEU A 113 5.76 0.33 -6.73
C LEU A 113 5.65 1.37 -5.60
N GLU A 114 6.77 1.69 -4.94
CA GLU A 114 6.84 2.75 -3.92
C GLU A 114 6.43 4.10 -4.53
N ARG A 115 6.97 4.44 -5.71
CA ARG A 115 6.63 5.68 -6.44
C ARG A 115 5.17 5.70 -6.85
N LEU A 116 4.62 4.59 -7.33
CA LEU A 116 3.21 4.50 -7.72
C LEU A 116 2.27 4.74 -6.55
N LEU A 117 2.51 4.10 -5.41
CA LEU A 117 1.71 4.28 -4.20
C LEU A 117 1.75 5.74 -3.71
N SER A 118 2.95 6.33 -3.67
CA SER A 118 3.14 7.73 -3.27
C SER A 118 2.48 8.70 -4.25
N ALA A 119 2.60 8.46 -5.55
CA ALA A 119 1.99 9.29 -6.59
C ALA A 119 0.46 9.25 -6.52
N VAL A 120 -0.14 8.08 -6.27
CA VAL A 120 -1.60 7.96 -6.12
C VAL A 120 -2.11 8.77 -4.93
N LEU A 121 -1.45 8.67 -3.78
CA LEU A 121 -1.83 9.45 -2.60
C LEU A 121 -1.66 10.95 -2.84
N ALA A 122 -0.58 11.39 -3.49
CA ALA A 122 -0.35 12.79 -3.80
C ALA A 122 -1.36 13.37 -4.80
N ARG A 123 -1.85 12.53 -5.74
CA ARG A 123 -2.82 12.92 -6.78
C ARG A 123 -4.26 12.88 -6.30
N THR A 124 -4.55 12.21 -5.19
CA THR A 124 -5.91 12.09 -4.66
C THR A 124 -6.20 13.27 -3.73
N PRO A 125 -7.10 14.20 -4.08
CA PRO A 125 -7.44 15.31 -3.19
C PRO A 125 -8.14 14.77 -1.94
N ARG A 126 -7.56 15.01 -0.76
CA ARG A 126 -8.09 14.52 0.54
C ARG A 126 -8.40 13.01 0.50
N PRO A 127 -7.37 12.15 0.40
CA PRO A 127 -7.57 10.71 0.30
C PRO A 127 -8.35 10.19 1.51
N PRO A 128 -9.33 9.29 1.32
CA PRO A 128 -10.02 8.65 2.43
C PRO A 128 -9.01 7.97 3.37
N ALA A 129 -9.25 8.03 4.69
CA ALA A 129 -8.33 7.46 5.68
C ALA A 129 -8.04 5.97 5.42
N VAL A 130 -9.04 5.20 4.98
CA VAL A 130 -8.91 3.79 4.60
C VAL A 130 -7.97 3.59 3.40
N LEU A 131 -8.02 4.50 2.42
CA LEU A 131 -7.11 4.46 1.27
C LEU A 131 -5.67 4.72 1.70
N THR A 132 -5.45 5.72 2.56
CA THR A 132 -4.13 6.03 3.13
C THR A 132 -3.61 4.88 3.99
N LEU A 133 -4.49 4.23 4.76
CA LEU A 133 -4.17 3.04 5.55
C LEU A 133 -3.68 1.91 4.65
N LEU A 134 -4.44 1.59 3.60
CA LEU A 134 -4.08 0.54 2.65
C LEU A 134 -2.76 0.84 1.93
N ALA A 135 -2.60 2.04 1.39
CA ALA A 135 -1.37 2.43 0.70
C ALA A 135 -0.15 2.38 1.63
N SER A 136 -0.28 2.84 2.88
CA SER A 136 0.79 2.76 3.88
C SER A 136 1.11 1.30 4.25
N PHE A 137 0.09 0.44 4.32
CA PHE A 137 0.29 -0.99 4.57
C PHE A 137 1.01 -1.68 3.42
N LEU A 138 0.68 -1.34 2.17
CA LEU A 138 1.38 -1.84 0.99
C LEU A 138 2.85 -1.38 0.95
N GLN A 139 3.13 -0.15 1.35
CA GLN A 139 4.50 0.33 1.53
C GLN A 139 5.25 -0.46 2.62
N LEU A 140 4.63 -0.70 3.78
CA LEU A 140 5.19 -1.59 4.81
C LEU A 140 5.54 -2.97 4.23
N ALA A 141 4.63 -3.58 3.48
CA ALA A 141 4.86 -4.88 2.84
C ALA A 141 5.96 -4.86 1.77
N LEU A 142 6.30 -3.71 1.19
CA LEU A 142 7.46 -3.56 0.29
C LEU A 142 8.81 -3.56 1.03
N HIS A 143 8.81 -3.32 2.34
CA HIS A 143 10.02 -3.23 3.14
C HIS A 143 10.19 -4.34 4.18
N ALA A 144 9.14 -5.09 4.50
CA ALA A 144 9.17 -6.19 5.47
C ALA A 144 8.42 -7.44 5.00
N SER A 145 8.94 -8.59 5.38
CA SER A 145 8.28 -9.89 5.19
C SER A 145 7.26 -10.11 6.30
N LEU A 146 5.97 -9.92 6.00
CA LEU A 146 4.88 -10.12 6.97
C LEU A 146 4.87 -11.55 7.54
N ASP A 147 5.33 -12.52 6.76
CA ASP A 147 5.41 -13.93 7.16
C ASP A 147 6.52 -14.16 8.18
N ASP A 148 7.69 -13.54 7.98
CA ASP A 148 8.78 -13.64 8.94
C ASP A 148 8.45 -12.90 10.24
N LEU A 149 7.79 -11.74 10.14
CA LEU A 149 7.26 -11.02 11.31
C LEU A 149 6.24 -11.87 12.08
N GLN A 150 5.31 -12.53 11.38
CA GLN A 150 4.30 -13.39 12.01
C GLN A 150 4.92 -14.63 12.65
N ARG A 151 5.90 -15.26 12.00
CA ARG A 151 6.60 -16.43 12.55
C ARG A 151 7.35 -16.08 13.83
N PHE A 152 7.98 -14.91 13.88
CA PHE A 152 8.71 -14.45 15.08
C PHE A 152 7.83 -14.43 16.33
N VAL A 153 6.55 -14.06 16.22
CA VAL A 153 5.60 -14.09 17.35
C VAL A 153 5.38 -15.50 17.88
N VAL A 154 5.32 -16.49 16.98
CA VAL A 154 4.92 -17.86 17.32
C VAL A 154 6.09 -18.62 17.94
N SER A 155 7.29 -18.43 17.41
CA SER A 155 8.45 -19.24 17.79
C SER A 155 9.46 -18.54 18.69
N ASP A 156 9.28 -17.24 18.98
CA ASP A 156 10.14 -16.39 19.85
C ASP A 156 11.65 -16.63 19.66
N ASN A 157 12.02 -16.98 18.44
CA ASN A 157 13.36 -17.40 18.08
C ASN A 157 13.99 -16.33 17.21
N HIS A 158 15.30 -16.16 17.37
CA HIS A 158 16.10 -15.27 16.55
C HIS A 158 16.09 -15.76 15.10
N SER A 159 15.11 -15.31 14.32
CA SER A 159 15.11 -15.54 12.87
C SER A 159 16.33 -14.83 12.30
N PRO A 160 17.31 -15.54 11.72
CA PRO A 160 18.52 -14.93 11.19
C PRO A 160 18.18 -13.90 10.10
N ARG A 161 17.06 -14.10 9.39
CA ARG A 161 16.53 -13.14 8.41
C ARG A 161 16.09 -11.83 9.07
N LEU A 162 15.40 -11.90 10.21
CA LEU A 162 14.99 -10.70 10.94
C LEU A 162 16.18 -10.02 11.64
N ALA A 163 17.14 -10.80 12.12
CA ALA A 163 18.40 -10.28 12.65
C ALA A 163 19.21 -9.52 11.59
N ALA A 164 19.26 -10.02 10.35
CA ALA A 164 19.88 -9.32 9.23
C ALA A 164 19.03 -8.12 8.72
N TRP A 165 17.71 -8.17 8.87
CA TRP A 165 16.79 -7.11 8.43
C TRP A 165 16.77 -5.91 9.40
N HIS A 166 16.75 -6.13 10.71
CA HIS A 166 16.54 -5.07 11.70
C HIS A 166 17.48 -3.85 11.59
N PRO A 167 18.79 -3.97 11.25
CA PRO A 167 19.68 -2.83 11.22
C PRO A 167 19.57 -2.06 9.90
N THR A 168 18.83 -2.59 8.92
CA THR A 168 18.76 -2.02 7.58
C THR A 168 17.84 -0.81 7.50
N ARG A 169 18.10 0.05 6.50
CA ARG A 169 17.16 1.11 6.08
C ARG A 169 15.77 0.57 5.74
N ALA A 170 15.67 -0.65 5.21
CA ALA A 170 14.37 -1.26 4.92
C ALA A 170 13.57 -1.51 6.21
N ALA A 171 14.19 -1.91 7.30
CA ALA A 171 13.50 -2.06 8.59
C ALA A 171 12.98 -0.73 9.13
N ARG A 172 13.79 0.34 9.04
CA ARG A 172 13.35 1.70 9.41
C ARG A 172 12.19 2.19 8.54
N ALA A 173 12.29 2.02 7.22
CA ALA A 173 11.19 2.36 6.30
C ALA A 173 9.91 1.60 6.63
N ALA A 174 10.02 0.27 6.87
CA ALA A 174 8.89 -0.55 7.30
C ALA A 174 8.27 -0.03 8.60
N ALA A 175 9.08 0.24 9.64
CA ALA A 175 8.61 0.79 10.91
C ALA A 175 7.91 2.14 10.73
N TRP A 176 8.47 3.03 9.90
CA TRP A 176 7.83 4.29 9.55
C TRP A 176 6.46 4.07 8.92
N HIS A 177 6.37 3.28 7.85
CA HIS A 177 5.11 2.99 7.18
C HIS A 177 4.09 2.30 8.10
N ALA A 178 4.52 1.41 8.99
CA ALA A 178 3.67 0.81 10.01
C ALA A 178 3.07 1.87 10.95
N ALA A 179 3.86 2.86 11.39
CA ALA A 179 3.33 3.97 12.18
C ALA A 179 2.33 4.83 11.36
N GLN A 180 2.57 5.02 10.06
CA GLN A 180 1.64 5.71 9.17
C GLN A 180 0.31 4.94 9.01
N VAL A 181 0.34 3.60 8.99
CA VAL A 181 -0.88 2.75 9.02
C VAL A 181 -1.68 3.02 10.29
N LEU A 182 -1.04 3.03 11.46
CA LEU A 182 -1.72 3.30 12.73
C LEU A 182 -2.27 4.72 12.80
N ARG A 183 -1.55 5.72 12.26
CA ARG A 183 -2.04 7.09 12.15
C ARG A 183 -3.28 7.16 11.27
N ALA A 184 -3.24 6.54 10.09
CA ALA A 184 -4.38 6.51 9.16
C ALA A 184 -5.58 5.79 9.79
N ALA A 185 -5.36 4.68 10.51
CA ALA A 185 -6.41 3.95 11.20
C ALA A 185 -7.15 4.81 12.24
N ARG A 186 -6.45 5.66 12.99
CA ARG A 186 -7.09 6.59 13.94
C ARG A 186 -7.96 7.65 13.26
N ALA A 187 -7.69 7.97 12.00
CA ALA A 187 -8.50 8.90 11.20
C ALA A 187 -9.69 8.20 10.51
N VAL A 188 -9.78 6.87 10.54
CA VAL A 188 -10.93 6.14 10.01
C VAL A 188 -12.13 6.35 10.95
N PRO A 189 -13.32 6.69 10.42
CA PRO A 189 -14.50 6.87 11.24
C PRO A 189 -14.84 5.62 12.07
N PRO A 190 -15.45 5.79 13.26
CA PRO A 190 -15.86 4.68 14.10
C PRO A 190 -16.66 3.63 13.31
N TYR A 191 -16.41 2.36 13.65
CA TYR A 191 -17.07 1.19 13.04
C TYR A 191 -16.75 0.93 11.56
N GLN A 192 -15.88 1.69 10.91
CA GLN A 192 -15.47 1.45 9.52
C GLN A 192 -14.21 0.59 9.38
N LEU A 193 -13.36 0.50 10.42
CA LEU A 193 -12.23 -0.44 10.48
C LEU A 193 -12.75 -1.88 10.61
N ARG A 194 -13.01 -2.55 9.50
CA ARG A 194 -13.53 -3.93 9.46
C ARG A 194 -12.79 -4.76 8.42
N GLY A 195 -12.89 -6.08 8.55
CA GLY A 195 -12.32 -7.01 7.57
C GLY A 195 -10.83 -6.80 7.38
N PHE A 196 -10.41 -6.54 6.14
CA PHE A 196 -8.99 -6.42 5.78
C PHE A 196 -8.28 -5.25 6.48
N ASP A 197 -8.97 -4.16 6.80
CA ASP A 197 -8.35 -3.01 7.49
C ASP A 197 -7.81 -3.41 8.86
N SER A 198 -8.49 -4.33 9.56
CA SER A 198 -8.04 -4.85 10.85
C SER A 198 -6.75 -5.67 10.72
N VAL A 199 -6.59 -6.39 9.61
CA VAL A 199 -5.39 -7.18 9.30
C VAL A 199 -4.21 -6.24 9.03
N CYS A 200 -4.43 -5.14 8.31
CA CYS A 200 -3.42 -4.11 8.09
C CYS A 200 -2.93 -3.51 9.41
N VAL A 201 -3.84 -3.13 10.31
CA VAL A 201 -3.52 -2.57 11.62
C VAL A 201 -2.77 -3.59 12.48
N TYR A 202 -3.22 -4.84 12.51
CA TYR A 202 -2.55 -5.92 13.23
C TYR A 202 -1.10 -6.10 12.76
N HIS A 203 -0.88 -6.21 11.45
CA HIS A 203 0.47 -6.40 10.91
C HIS A 203 1.35 -5.16 11.08
N ALA A 204 0.80 -3.95 11.06
CA ALA A 204 1.55 -2.74 11.36
C ALA A 204 1.97 -2.69 12.84
N ALA A 205 1.06 -2.98 13.77
CA ALA A 205 1.39 -3.07 15.19
C ALA A 205 2.45 -4.16 15.43
N LEU A 206 2.33 -5.29 14.74
CA LEU A 206 3.29 -6.37 14.82
C LEU A 206 4.67 -5.95 14.29
N ALA A 207 4.75 -5.28 13.14
CA ALA A 207 6.02 -4.82 12.58
C ALA A 207 6.76 -3.88 13.55
N LEU A 208 6.04 -2.95 14.18
CA LEU A 208 6.60 -2.05 15.19
C LEU A 208 7.07 -2.81 16.44
N TRP A 209 6.27 -3.78 16.91
CA TRP A 209 6.64 -4.59 18.07
C TRP A 209 7.89 -5.43 17.81
N VAL A 210 7.96 -6.14 16.68
CA VAL A 210 9.14 -6.93 16.30
C VAL A 210 10.37 -6.03 16.13
N TYR A 211 10.21 -4.90 15.44
CA TYR A 211 11.30 -3.94 15.29
C TYR A 211 11.81 -3.48 16.67
N GLY A 212 10.92 -3.05 17.55
CA GLY A 212 11.25 -2.64 18.93
C GLY A 212 11.91 -3.74 19.77
N LYS A 213 11.50 -5.00 19.61
CA LYS A 213 12.10 -6.14 20.31
C LYS A 213 13.52 -6.46 19.85
N LEU A 214 13.83 -6.21 18.58
CA LEU A 214 15.14 -6.46 17.98
C LEU A 214 16.11 -5.29 18.16
N LEU A 215 15.62 -4.10 18.55
CA LEU A 215 16.51 -3.01 18.90
C LEU A 215 17.38 -3.40 20.10
N PRO A 216 18.69 -3.10 20.06
CA PRO A 216 19.53 -3.25 21.23
C PRO A 216 18.99 -2.35 22.37
N PRO A 217 19.13 -2.78 23.64
CA PRO A 217 18.76 -1.93 24.76
C PRO A 217 19.50 -0.60 24.65
N ALA A 218 18.75 0.51 24.74
CA ALA A 218 19.28 1.85 24.57
C ALA A 218 20.47 2.05 25.51
N CYS A 219 21.66 2.24 24.92
CA CYS A 219 22.89 2.43 25.67
C CYS A 219 22.96 3.90 26.12
N GLY A 220 22.14 4.30 27.09
CA GLY A 220 22.25 5.53 27.89
C GLY A 220 22.32 6.90 27.19
N ALA A 221 22.37 6.96 25.86
CA ALA A 221 22.43 8.19 25.10
C ALA A 221 21.00 8.70 24.87
N ALA A 222 20.78 9.98 25.14
CA ALA A 222 19.56 10.69 24.80
C ALA A 222 19.45 10.81 23.27
N GLU A 223 19.01 9.75 22.61
CA GLU A 223 18.61 9.82 21.22
C GLU A 223 17.38 10.74 21.09
N PRO A 224 17.29 11.57 20.04
CA PRO A 224 16.13 12.41 19.83
C PRO A 224 14.86 11.56 19.74
N GLU A 225 13.83 11.95 20.49
CA GLU A 225 12.53 11.27 20.47
C GLU A 225 11.82 11.58 19.14
N ILE A 226 11.87 10.64 18.19
CA ILE A 226 11.28 10.82 16.86
C ILE A 226 9.87 10.23 16.84
N ARG A 227 8.88 11.09 16.57
CA ARG A 227 7.48 10.70 16.48
C ARG A 227 7.15 10.10 15.11
N LEU A 228 7.21 8.78 14.99
CA LEU A 228 6.96 8.06 13.73
C LEU A 228 5.50 8.14 13.23
N ASP A 229 4.53 8.36 14.13
CA ASP A 229 3.12 8.51 13.78
C ASP A 229 2.71 9.97 13.51
N GLY A 230 3.67 10.89 13.45
CA GLY A 230 3.48 12.28 13.02
C GLY A 230 3.36 12.40 11.49
N PRO A 231 2.98 13.58 10.96
CA PRO A 231 3.03 13.88 9.53
C PRO A 231 4.44 13.63 8.95
N PRO A 232 4.57 13.28 7.66
CA PRO A 232 5.88 13.17 7.03
C PRO A 232 6.63 14.50 7.18
N GLY A 233 7.85 14.41 7.70
CA GLY A 233 8.71 15.57 7.94
C GLY A 233 10.18 15.22 7.73
N PRO A 234 11.04 16.25 7.61
CA PRO A 234 12.46 16.07 7.30
C PRO A 234 13.18 15.21 8.36
N GLU A 235 12.74 15.26 9.61
CA GLU A 235 13.28 14.45 10.71
C GLU A 235 13.00 12.96 10.52
N THR A 236 11.76 12.60 10.12
CA THR A 236 11.39 11.21 9.86
C THR A 236 12.07 10.67 8.61
N GLU A 237 12.25 11.50 7.59
CA GLU A 237 12.98 11.12 6.36
C GLU A 237 14.47 10.92 6.65
N ALA A 238 15.08 11.81 7.43
CA ALA A 238 16.46 11.67 7.88
C ALA A 238 16.65 10.39 8.70
N TRP A 239 15.72 10.07 9.60
CA TRP A 239 15.75 8.83 10.37
C TRP A 239 15.67 7.59 9.49
N VAL A 240 14.77 7.56 8.52
CA VAL A 240 14.70 6.45 7.55
C VAL A 240 15.98 6.37 6.71
N ALA A 241 16.62 7.50 6.40
CA ALA A 241 17.79 7.57 5.53
C ALA A 241 19.13 7.23 6.21
N GLN A 242 19.21 7.26 7.55
CA GLN A 242 20.39 6.81 8.29
C GLN A 242 20.75 5.36 7.89
N VAL A 243 22.04 5.03 7.84
CA VAL A 243 22.58 3.69 7.53
C VAL A 243 23.18 3.11 8.80
#